data_AF-A0A517L9B5-F1
#
_entry.id   AF-A0A517L9B5-F1
#
_cell.length_a   1.000
_cell.length_b   1.000
_cell.length_c   1.000
_cell.angle_alpha   90.00
_cell.angle_beta   90.00
_cell.angle_gamma   90.00
#
_symmetry.space_group_name_H-M   'P 1'
#
loop_
_entity.id
_entity.type
_entity.pdbx_description
1 polymer ?
#
loop_
_entity_poly.entity_id
_entity_poly.type
_entity_poly.pdbx_seq_one_letter_code
_entity_poly.pdbx_strand_id
1 'polypeptide(L)'
;MRTTFYHLATLLIAAYVLARSCTHRQSVFHVPCTADRVCSGGDSDVDNSTKAALVKSGKAWLDWAKEIGNVPICGAYCSEPKAWTPDDGIGSAWAVVCEAPRAKNKPSTGLPAAEPGLDRYDNTKCNVYCSLAKKRNCEMIFSVC
;
A
#
# COMPACT_ATOMS: atom_id res chain seq x y z
N MET A 1 -6.69 21.16 63.78
CA MET A 1 -6.58 21.70 62.41
C MET A 1 -6.43 20.54 61.44
N ARG A 2 -7.35 20.43 60.47
CA ARG A 2 -7.30 19.48 59.35
C ARG A 2 -6.56 20.15 58.19
N THR A 3 -5.60 19.47 57.59
CA THR A 3 -5.12 19.80 56.24
C THR A 3 -4.95 18.51 55.45
N THR A 4 -5.59 18.53 54.30
CA THR A 4 -6.08 17.42 53.51
C THR A 4 -5.01 16.89 52.57
N PHE A 5 -4.90 15.57 52.45
CA PHE A 5 -4.12 14.89 51.43
C PHE A 5 -4.76 15.09 50.05
N TYR A 6 -4.04 15.69 49.11
CA TYR A 6 -4.36 15.65 47.67
C TYR A 6 -3.06 15.52 46.86
N HIS A 7 -2.38 14.38 46.97
CA HIS A 7 -1.44 14.00 45.93
C HIS A 7 -2.25 13.52 44.73
N LEU A 8 -2.39 14.45 43.79
CA LEU A 8 -2.85 14.24 42.42
C LEU A 8 -2.40 12.88 41.91
N ALA A 9 -3.36 11.97 41.75
CA ALA A 9 -3.26 10.90 40.78
C ALA A 9 -3.16 11.56 39.41
N THR A 10 -1.93 11.79 38.93
CA THR A 10 -1.66 11.97 37.49
C THR A 10 -2.02 10.67 36.81
N LEU A 11 -3.32 10.53 36.54
CA LEU A 11 -3.87 9.61 35.55
C LEU A 11 -3.09 9.87 34.25
N LEU A 12 -2.13 9.00 33.98
CA LEU A 12 -1.64 8.69 32.65
C LEU A 12 -2.84 8.17 31.85
N ILE A 13 -3.70 9.08 31.41
CA ILE A 13 -4.51 8.86 30.23
C ILE A 13 -3.49 8.90 29.10
N ALA A 14 -2.82 7.77 28.87
CA ALA A 14 -2.29 7.43 27.57
C ALA A 14 -3.52 7.44 26.67
N ALA A 15 -3.88 8.62 26.19
CA ALA A 15 -4.90 8.80 25.20
C ALA A 15 -4.43 7.91 24.06
N TYR A 16 -5.16 6.81 23.86
CA TYR A 16 -5.15 6.08 22.62
C TYR A 16 -5.62 7.08 21.57
N VAL A 17 -4.72 7.97 21.15
CA VAL A 17 -4.83 8.69 19.91
C VAL A 17 -4.80 7.54 18.91
N LEU A 18 -6.00 7.07 18.56
CA LEU A 18 -6.28 6.30 17.37
C LEU A 18 -5.92 7.23 16.21
N ALA A 19 -4.64 7.52 16.05
CA ALA A 19 -4.16 8.37 15.01
C ALA A 19 -4.45 7.66 13.70
N ARG A 20 -4.76 8.44 12.67
CA ARG A 20 -4.79 7.95 11.30
C ARG A 20 -3.35 7.69 10.84
N SER A 21 -2.70 6.72 11.47
CA SER A 21 -1.30 6.33 11.27
C SER A 21 -1.15 5.25 10.20
N CYS A 22 -2.21 4.99 9.45
CA CYS A 22 -2.24 4.11 8.30
C CYS A 22 -2.81 4.85 7.08
N THR A 23 -2.58 4.30 5.89
CA THR A 23 -3.02 4.84 4.60
C THR A 23 -3.46 3.72 3.67
N HIS A 24 -4.23 4.04 2.62
CA HIS A 24 -4.38 3.13 1.50
C HIS A 24 -3.14 3.28 0.63
N ARG A 25 -2.37 2.21 0.52
CA ARG A 25 -1.17 2.20 -0.31
C ARG A 25 -1.40 1.35 -1.54
N GLN A 26 -0.97 1.86 -2.67
CA GLN A 26 -0.91 1.13 -3.93
C GLN A 26 0.52 1.20 -4.46
N SER A 27 1.00 0.07 -4.98
CA SER A 27 2.24 0.01 -5.75
C SER A 27 1.91 -0.66 -7.09
N VAL A 28 2.27 0.00 -8.18
CA VAL A 28 2.13 -0.54 -9.54
C VAL A 28 3.51 -0.93 -10.02
N PHE A 29 3.70 -2.22 -10.29
CA PHE A 29 4.89 -2.74 -10.95
C PHE A 29 4.57 -2.88 -12.42
N HIS A 30 5.30 -2.20 -13.30
CA HIS A 30 4.94 -2.13 -14.71
C HIS A 30 6.15 -2.19 -15.62
N VAL A 31 5.92 -2.58 -16.87
CA VAL A 31 6.91 -2.42 -17.93
C VAL A 31 7.24 -0.92 -18.05
N PRO A 32 8.53 -0.53 -18.11
CA PRO A 32 8.94 0.86 -18.17
C PRO A 32 8.28 1.61 -19.33
N CYS A 33 7.82 2.82 -19.04
CA CYS A 33 7.38 3.76 -20.07
C CYS A 33 8.54 4.71 -20.41
N THR A 34 8.42 5.43 -21.52
CA THR A 34 9.39 6.47 -21.86
C THR A 34 9.39 7.62 -20.84
N ALA A 35 10.41 8.47 -20.86
CA ALA A 35 10.50 9.64 -19.99
C ALA A 35 9.30 10.60 -20.15
N ASP A 36 8.70 10.65 -21.35
CA ASP A 36 7.51 11.43 -21.67
C ASP A 36 6.20 10.72 -21.29
N ARG A 37 6.28 9.64 -20.49
CA ARG A 37 5.14 8.82 -20.03
C ARG A 37 4.32 8.20 -21.17
N VAL A 38 4.96 7.97 -22.31
CA VAL A 38 4.38 7.16 -23.38
C VAL A 38 4.71 5.70 -23.09
N CYS A 39 3.67 4.90 -22.91
CA CYS A 39 3.72 3.48 -22.62
C CYS A 39 3.33 2.67 -23.84
N SER A 40 4.07 1.61 -24.12
CA SER A 40 3.79 0.68 -25.21
C SER A 40 3.80 -0.75 -24.71
N GLY A 41 2.93 -1.59 -25.27
CA GLY A 41 2.94 -3.04 -25.04
C GLY A 41 1.76 -3.59 -24.26
N GLY A 42 0.89 -2.74 -23.69
CA GLY A 42 -0.34 -3.19 -23.03
C GLY A 42 -1.38 -3.81 -23.97
N ASP A 43 -1.29 -3.55 -25.28
CA ASP A 43 -2.20 -4.09 -26.31
C ASP A 43 -1.67 -5.37 -26.98
N SER A 44 -0.42 -5.76 -26.70
CA SER A 44 0.22 -6.97 -27.21
C SER A 44 0.31 -8.04 -26.13
N ASP A 45 0.45 -9.30 -26.51
CA ASP A 45 0.72 -10.38 -25.56
C ASP A 45 2.01 -10.10 -24.78
N VAL A 46 1.93 -10.20 -23.45
CA VAL A 46 3.11 -10.12 -22.57
C VAL A 46 3.94 -11.38 -22.74
N ASP A 47 5.25 -11.24 -22.96
CA ASP A 47 6.14 -12.39 -23.00
C ASP A 47 6.23 -13.07 -21.63
N ASN A 48 6.55 -14.36 -21.62
CA ASN A 48 6.57 -15.16 -20.40
C ASN A 48 7.58 -14.66 -19.36
N SER A 49 8.70 -14.06 -19.80
CA SER A 49 9.72 -13.57 -18.88
C SER A 49 9.26 -12.30 -18.15
N THR A 50 8.66 -11.35 -18.88
CA THR A 50 8.04 -10.16 -18.30
C THR A 50 6.88 -10.53 -17.38
N LYS A 51 6.03 -11.47 -17.79
CA LYS A 51 4.93 -11.98 -16.95
C LYS A 51 5.45 -12.56 -15.63
N ALA A 52 6.51 -13.36 -15.67
CA ALA A 52 7.13 -13.93 -14.48
C ALA A 52 7.74 -12.85 -13.57
N ALA A 53 8.40 -11.84 -14.12
CA ALA A 53 8.96 -10.72 -13.36
C ALA A 53 7.87 -9.88 -12.66
N LEU A 54 6.74 -9.63 -13.35
CA LEU A 54 5.59 -8.94 -12.78
C LEU A 54 4.98 -9.72 -11.61
N VAL A 55 4.75 -11.03 -11.78
CA VAL A 55 4.24 -11.92 -10.74
C VAL A 55 5.20 -11.98 -9.55
N LYS A 56 6.52 -12.06 -9.80
CA LYS A 56 7.54 -12.09 -8.75
C LYS A 56 7.59 -10.79 -7.95
N SER A 57 7.49 -9.63 -8.62
CA SER A 57 7.40 -8.32 -7.95
C SER A 57 6.14 -8.22 -7.08
N GLY A 58 4.98 -8.64 -7.62
CA GLY A 58 3.73 -8.69 -6.87
C GLY A 58 3.82 -9.62 -5.65
N LYS A 59 4.44 -10.80 -5.79
CA LYS A 59 4.68 -11.72 -4.68
C LYS A 59 5.57 -11.11 -3.60
N ALA A 60 6.67 -10.44 -3.98
CA ALA A 60 7.55 -9.77 -3.03
C ALA A 60 6.79 -8.70 -2.23
N TRP A 61 5.89 -7.97 -2.89
CA TRP A 61 5.02 -6.99 -2.24
C TRP A 61 4.01 -7.62 -1.28
N LEU A 62 3.37 -8.74 -1.66
CA LEU A 62 2.48 -9.47 -0.75
C LEU A 62 3.23 -10.03 0.47
N ASP A 63 4.47 -10.47 0.28
CA ASP A 63 5.30 -10.98 1.37
C ASP A 63 5.74 -9.83 2.31
N TRP A 64 6.12 -8.67 1.77
CA TRP A 64 6.32 -7.43 2.54
C TRP A 64 5.09 -7.07 3.37
N ALA A 65 3.89 -7.16 2.81
CA ALA A 65 2.68 -6.76 3.50
C ALA A 65 2.32 -7.68 4.68
N LYS A 66 2.77 -8.95 4.66
CA LYS A 66 2.60 -9.91 5.76
C LYS A 66 3.55 -9.66 6.92
N GLU A 67 4.64 -8.91 6.71
CA GLU A 67 5.59 -8.64 7.78
C GLU A 67 4.94 -7.83 8.91
N ILE A 68 5.25 -8.23 10.14
CA ILE A 68 4.70 -7.60 11.34
C ILE A 68 5.12 -6.13 11.34
N GLY A 69 4.11 -5.26 11.32
CA GLY A 69 4.30 -3.82 11.37
C GLY A 69 4.08 -3.11 10.04
N ASN A 70 3.91 -3.81 8.92
CA ASN A 70 3.63 -3.17 7.62
C ASN A 70 2.13 -3.01 7.39
N VAL A 71 1.36 -4.10 7.37
CA VAL A 71 -0.10 -4.06 7.18
C VAL A 71 -0.80 -4.84 8.30
N PRO A 72 -1.33 -4.17 9.33
CA PRO A 72 -1.64 -4.81 10.61
C PRO A 72 -2.87 -5.71 10.62
N ILE A 73 -3.85 -5.52 9.74
CA ILE A 73 -5.14 -6.23 9.84
C ILE A 73 -5.66 -6.73 8.50
N CYS A 74 -5.72 -5.86 7.49
CA CYS A 74 -6.47 -6.17 6.28
C CYS A 74 -5.69 -6.91 5.19
N GLY A 75 -4.44 -7.26 5.48
CA GLY A 75 -3.57 -7.87 4.50
C GLY A 75 -3.44 -7.01 3.25
N ALA A 76 -3.31 -7.67 2.12
CA ALA A 76 -2.88 -7.05 0.89
C ALA A 76 -3.34 -7.89 -0.30
N TYR A 77 -3.50 -7.26 -1.44
CA TYR A 77 -3.91 -7.91 -2.67
C TYR A 77 -3.04 -7.41 -3.83
N CYS A 78 -2.80 -8.28 -4.81
CA CYS A 78 -2.22 -7.89 -6.09
C CYS A 78 -3.09 -8.46 -7.21
N SER A 79 -3.29 -7.68 -8.27
CA SER A 79 -3.94 -8.18 -9.48
C SER A 79 -3.06 -9.20 -10.19
N GLU A 80 -3.68 -10.00 -11.05
CA GLU A 80 -2.95 -10.64 -12.14
C GLU A 80 -2.32 -9.56 -13.06
N PRO A 81 -1.27 -9.92 -13.84
CA PRO A 81 -0.76 -9.05 -14.89
C PRO A 81 -1.89 -8.60 -15.82
N LYS A 82 -2.01 -7.28 -16.02
CA LYS A 82 -3.04 -6.65 -16.86
C LYS A 82 -2.49 -5.40 -17.53
N ALA A 83 -3.14 -4.94 -18.59
CA ALA A 83 -2.89 -3.62 -19.15
C ALA A 83 -3.21 -2.54 -18.11
N TRP A 84 -2.33 -1.55 -18.01
CA TRP A 84 -2.42 -0.40 -17.12
C TRP A 84 -1.97 0.86 -17.85
N THR A 85 -2.72 1.93 -17.66
CA THR A 85 -2.41 3.26 -18.17
C THR A 85 -2.11 4.17 -16.98
N PRO A 86 -0.95 4.84 -16.93
CA PRO A 86 -0.69 5.87 -15.93
C PRO A 86 -1.68 7.03 -16.05
N ASP A 87 -2.08 7.62 -14.91
CA ASP A 87 -3.13 8.67 -14.82
C ASP A 87 -2.89 9.87 -15.77
N ASP A 88 -1.63 10.16 -16.10
CA ASP A 88 -1.21 11.29 -16.92
C ASP A 88 -0.27 10.91 -18.08
N GLY A 89 -0.28 9.64 -18.50
CA GLY A 89 0.49 9.18 -19.65
C GLY A 89 -0.38 8.77 -20.85
N ILE A 90 0.31 8.34 -21.90
CA ILE A 90 -0.29 7.98 -23.18
C ILE A 90 -0.03 6.49 -23.44
N GLY A 91 -1.07 5.75 -23.81
CA GLY A 91 -1.00 4.31 -24.09
C GLY A 91 -1.11 3.45 -22.84
N SER A 92 -0.67 2.20 -22.95
CA SER A 92 -0.80 1.18 -21.90
C SER A 92 0.46 0.33 -21.82
N ALA A 93 0.82 -0.07 -20.60
CA ALA A 93 1.87 -1.05 -20.31
C ALA A 93 1.28 -2.24 -19.55
N TRP A 94 1.95 -3.39 -19.60
CA TRP A 94 1.63 -4.49 -18.69
C TRP A 94 2.07 -4.16 -17.27
N ALA A 95 1.19 -4.42 -16.31
CA ALA A 95 1.46 -4.14 -14.91
C ALA A 95 0.79 -5.15 -13.98
N VAL A 96 1.30 -5.21 -12.75
CA VAL A 96 0.64 -5.79 -11.59
C VAL A 96 0.37 -4.66 -10.61
N VAL A 97 -0.89 -4.52 -10.21
CA VAL A 97 -1.33 -3.49 -9.26
C VAL A 97 -1.52 -4.13 -7.90
N CYS A 98 -0.76 -3.69 -6.91
CA CYS A 98 -0.79 -4.18 -5.55
C CYS A 98 -1.35 -3.13 -4.60
N GLU A 99 -2.25 -3.53 -3.70
CA GLU A 99 -3.00 -2.64 -2.81
C GLU A 99 -3.03 -3.17 -1.38
N ALA A 100 -2.73 -2.30 -0.42
CA ALA A 100 -2.75 -2.57 1.02
C ALA A 100 -3.71 -1.59 1.67
N PRO A 101 -4.94 -2.00 1.97
CA PRO A 101 -5.83 -1.20 2.79
C PRO A 101 -5.23 -1.10 4.20
N ARG A 102 -5.05 0.14 4.67
CA ARG A 102 -4.52 0.47 6.01
C ARG A 102 -3.07 0.02 6.22
N ALA A 103 -2.20 0.12 5.22
CA ALA A 103 -0.75 0.04 5.42
C ALA A 103 -0.29 1.12 6.40
N LYS A 104 0.65 0.84 7.31
CA LYS A 104 1.18 1.88 8.19
C LYS A 104 1.85 2.99 7.40
N ASN A 105 1.66 4.24 7.83
CA ASN A 105 2.33 5.40 7.24
C ASN A 105 3.85 5.30 7.37
N LYS A 106 4.32 4.62 8.42
CA LYS A 106 5.71 4.25 8.65
C LYS A 106 5.78 2.72 8.80
N PRO A 107 5.92 1.98 7.70
CA PRO A 107 6.13 0.54 7.74
C PRO A 107 7.40 0.17 8.52
N SER A 108 7.49 -1.05 9.05
CA SER A 108 8.67 -1.54 9.76
C SER A 108 9.84 -1.83 8.83
N THR A 109 9.56 -2.16 7.57
CA THR A 109 10.56 -2.41 6.53
C THR A 109 10.29 -1.57 5.27
N GLY A 110 11.31 -1.39 4.44
CA GLY A 110 11.17 -0.69 3.17
C GLY A 110 10.27 -1.45 2.19
N LEU A 111 9.60 -0.73 1.29
CA LEU A 111 8.84 -1.34 0.20
C LEU A 111 9.80 -2.14 -0.71
N PRO A 112 9.41 -3.34 -1.17
CA PRO A 112 10.25 -4.17 -2.03
C PRO A 112 10.45 -3.51 -3.39
N ALA A 113 11.69 -3.59 -3.91
CA ALA A 113 12.02 -3.11 -5.24
C ALA A 113 11.26 -3.90 -6.33
N ALA A 114 11.12 -3.30 -7.51
CA ALA A 114 10.68 -4.04 -8.69
C ALA A 114 11.77 -5.03 -9.14
N GLU A 115 11.37 -6.11 -9.81
CA GLU A 115 12.33 -6.96 -10.51
C GLU A 115 13.04 -6.20 -11.64
N PRO A 116 14.28 -6.59 -12.01
CA PRO A 116 15.02 -5.93 -13.08
C PRO A 116 14.22 -5.86 -14.39
N GLY A 117 14.24 -4.68 -15.03
CA GLY A 117 13.49 -4.44 -16.26
C GLY A 117 12.04 -4.00 -16.04
N LEU A 118 11.60 -3.84 -14.79
CA LEU A 118 10.33 -3.24 -14.42
C LEU A 118 10.55 -1.95 -13.61
N ASP A 119 9.61 -1.03 -13.74
CA ASP A 119 9.50 0.15 -12.90
C ASP A 119 8.45 -0.05 -11.79
N ARG A 120 8.58 0.74 -10.72
CA ARG A 120 7.61 0.81 -9.62
C ARG A 120 7.08 2.23 -9.47
N TYR A 121 5.76 2.36 -9.50
CA TYR A 121 5.06 3.59 -9.15
C TYR A 121 4.27 3.39 -7.85
N ASP A 122 4.58 4.20 -6.84
CA ASP A 122 3.91 4.13 -5.53
C ASP A 122 2.91 5.28 -5.37
N ASN A 123 1.71 4.96 -4.94
CA ASN A 123 0.65 5.90 -4.65
C ASN A 123 0.11 5.68 -3.23
N THR A 124 -0.23 6.78 -2.55
CA THR A 124 -0.87 6.72 -1.23
C THR A 124 -2.09 7.63 -1.24
N LYS A 125 -3.20 7.10 -0.71
CA LYS A 125 -4.47 7.82 -0.63
C LYS A 125 -5.03 7.64 0.76
N CYS A 126 -5.69 8.70 1.26
CA CYS A 126 -6.41 8.74 2.53
C CYS A 126 -5.54 8.41 3.75
N ASN A 127 -5.60 9.25 4.79
CA ASN A 127 -5.14 8.83 6.11
C ASN A 127 -6.28 8.09 6.80
N VAL A 128 -6.08 6.83 7.14
CA VAL A 128 -7.07 5.93 7.75
C VAL A 128 -6.57 5.37 9.08
N TYR A 129 -7.51 4.87 9.87
CA TYR A 129 -7.19 4.16 11.10
C TYR A 129 -6.58 2.80 10.78
N CYS A 130 -5.60 2.37 11.57
CA CYS A 130 -5.04 1.03 11.43
C CYS A 130 -5.98 -0.07 11.95
N SER A 131 -6.88 0.27 12.88
CA SER A 131 -7.82 -0.67 13.50
C SER A 131 -9.19 -0.73 12.82
N LEU A 132 -9.75 -1.94 12.76
CA LEU A 132 -11.14 -2.17 12.43
C LEU A 132 -12.00 -1.90 13.69
N ALA A 133 -12.77 -0.82 13.68
CA ALA A 133 -13.86 -0.65 14.64
C ALA A 133 -15.05 -1.54 14.24
N LYS A 134 -16.05 -1.76 15.11
CA LYS A 134 -17.22 -2.64 14.86
C LYS A 134 -17.95 -2.45 13.51
N LYS A 135 -17.82 -1.29 12.87
CA LYS A 135 -18.46 -0.96 11.57
C LYS A 135 -17.48 -0.89 10.39
N ARG A 136 -16.20 -1.24 10.58
CA ARG A 136 -15.16 -1.18 9.55
C ARG A 136 -14.80 -2.60 9.13
N ASN A 137 -14.81 -2.85 7.83
CA ASN A 137 -14.29 -4.07 7.24
C ASN A 137 -12.97 -3.76 6.50
N CYS A 138 -12.45 -4.78 5.83
CA CYS A 138 -11.28 -4.67 4.96
C CYS A 138 -11.65 -4.38 3.49
N GLU A 139 -12.94 -4.19 3.21
CA GLU A 139 -13.40 -3.71 1.91
C GLU A 139 -13.14 -2.21 1.85
N MET A 140 -11.96 -1.84 1.38
CA MET A 140 -11.64 -0.45 1.10
C MET A 140 -11.14 -0.38 -0.34
N ILE A 141 -12.03 0.05 -1.22
CA ILE A 141 -11.71 0.33 -2.62
C ILE A 141 -10.63 1.41 -2.62
N PHE A 142 -9.50 1.16 -3.28
CA PHE A 142 -8.44 2.14 -3.39
C PHE A 142 -9.01 3.48 -3.93
N SER A 143 -8.61 4.59 -3.32
CA SER A 143 -9.14 5.96 -3.53
C SER A 143 -10.50 6.31 -2.92
N VAL A 144 -11.21 5.39 -2.25
CA VAL A 144 -12.40 5.74 -1.45
C VAL A 144 -11.99 5.98 0.00
N CYS A 145 -12.07 7.25 0.44
CA CYS A 145 -11.94 7.68 1.84
C CYS A 145 -13.34 7.83 2.47
#